data_AF-A0A2N5XEE0-F1
#
_entry.id   AF-A0A2N5XEE0-F1
#
_cell.length_a   1.000
_cell.length_b   1.000
_cell.length_c   1.000
_cell.angle_alpha   90.00
_cell.angle_beta   90.00
_cell.angle_gamma   90.00
#
_symmetry.space_group_name_H-M   'P 1'
#
loop_
_entity.id
_entity.type
_entity.pdbx_description
1 polymer ?
#
loop_
_entity_poly.entity_id
_entity_poly.type
_entity_poly.pdbx_seq_one_letter_code
_entity_poly.pdbx_strand_id
1 'polypeptide(L)'
;GVVAARRRGGPLDRLVTGGSYVLQAAPPFWIGLLAIWLFALHLGVLPAGGLTDTGSDTVTPGSVLRHLVLPALVLAASQLPWFVLYVRQSVGDALDEDPVRGARARGLRERTVLLGHALRSGLLPVLTLVGSRVPELITGALLVETVFSWPGIADATVRAATAVDFPLLAALTVLATAAVLLGNLAADLLHGIADPRVGFDG
;
A
#
# COMPACT_ATOMS: atom_id res chain seq x y z
N GLY A 1 4.67 -10.98 6.19
CA GLY A 1 4.38 -12.03 5.21
C GLY A 1 5.27 -13.25 5.39
N VAL A 2 6.47 -13.23 4.80
CA VAL A 2 7.38 -14.39 4.69
C VAL A 2 7.67 -15.12 6.00
N VAL A 3 8.02 -14.37 7.05
CA VAL A 3 8.35 -14.95 8.36
C VAL A 3 7.14 -15.63 9.01
N ALA A 4 5.94 -15.08 8.81
CA ALA A 4 4.68 -15.68 9.28
C ALA A 4 4.34 -16.96 8.50
N ALA A 5 4.52 -16.95 7.18
CA ALA A 5 4.29 -18.11 6.32
C ALA A 5 5.16 -19.32 6.67
N ARG A 6 6.37 -19.10 7.22
CA ARG A 6 7.31 -20.17 7.60
C ARG A 6 6.70 -21.21 8.56
N ARG A 7 5.81 -20.78 9.46
CA ARG A 7 5.14 -21.67 10.43
C ARG A 7 3.66 -21.34 10.49
N ARG A 8 2.91 -21.83 9.48
CA ARG A 8 1.45 -21.72 9.42
C ARG A 8 0.82 -22.19 10.74
N GLY A 9 -0.06 -21.36 11.31
CA GLY A 9 -0.77 -21.63 12.56
C GLY A 9 0.06 -21.41 13.83
N GLY A 10 1.34 -21.04 13.73
CA GLY A 10 2.19 -20.73 14.88
C GLY A 10 1.87 -19.38 15.54
N PRO A 11 2.47 -19.05 16.70
CA PRO A 11 2.16 -17.82 17.43
C PRO A 11 2.51 -16.55 16.66
N LEU A 12 3.66 -16.53 15.96
CA LEU A 12 4.05 -15.40 15.11
C LEU A 12 3.08 -15.20 13.96
N ASP A 13 2.62 -16.29 13.36
CA ASP A 13 1.65 -16.27 12.27
C ASP A 13 0.30 -15.69 12.73
N ARG A 14 -0.21 -16.17 13.88
CA ARG A 14 -1.44 -15.64 14.50
C ARG A 14 -1.32 -14.17 14.86
N LEU A 15 -0.17 -13.74 15.41
CA LEU A 15 0.06 -12.34 15.78
C LEU A 15 0.13 -11.42 14.56
N VAL A 16 0.87 -11.80 13.52
CA VAL A 16 0.97 -11.01 12.29
C VAL A 16 -0.37 -10.95 11.57
N THR A 17 -1.06 -12.08 11.45
CA THR A 17 -2.36 -12.17 10.78
C THR A 17 -3.44 -11.41 11.56
N GLY A 18 -3.52 -11.62 12.87
CA GLY A 18 -4.44 -10.89 13.75
C GLY A 18 -4.18 -9.39 13.76
N GLY A 19 -2.93 -8.97 13.90
CA GLY A 19 -2.54 -7.56 13.83
C GLY A 19 -2.88 -6.92 12.48
N SER A 20 -2.70 -7.66 11.39
CA SER A 20 -3.07 -7.20 10.04
C SER A 20 -4.59 -7.05 9.90
N TYR A 21 -5.39 -7.98 10.42
CA TYR A 21 -6.86 -7.85 10.42
C TYR A 21 -7.35 -6.70 11.29
N VAL A 22 -6.75 -6.49 12.47
CA VAL A 22 -7.08 -5.33 13.32
C VAL A 22 -6.79 -4.02 12.59
N LEU A 23 -5.63 -3.92 11.94
CA LEU A 23 -5.25 -2.73 11.20
C LEU A 23 -6.14 -2.52 9.96
N GLN A 24 -6.55 -3.60 9.28
CA GLN A 24 -7.47 -3.55 8.15
C GLN A 24 -8.89 -3.15 8.57
N ALA A 25 -9.33 -3.56 9.77
CA ALA A 25 -10.64 -3.20 10.30
C ALA A 25 -10.70 -1.73 10.77
N ALA A 26 -9.55 -1.11 11.06
CA ALA A 26 -9.46 0.28 11.48
C ALA A 26 -9.62 1.22 10.27
N PRO A 27 -10.61 2.14 10.28
CA PRO A 27 -10.75 3.11 9.20
C PRO A 27 -9.51 4.00 9.06
N PRO A 28 -9.07 4.36 7.83
CA PRO A 28 -7.86 5.17 7.62
C PRO A 28 -7.89 6.53 8.34
N PHE A 29 -9.05 7.19 8.39
CA PHE A 29 -9.20 8.46 9.10
C PHE A 29 -8.94 8.31 10.60
N TRP A 30 -9.35 7.19 11.20
CA TRP A 30 -9.19 6.94 12.63
C TRP A 30 -7.72 6.69 12.97
N ILE A 31 -7.02 5.92 12.13
CA ILE A 31 -5.56 5.78 12.19
C ILE A 31 -4.88 7.14 12.06
N GLY A 32 -5.36 8.00 11.15
CA GLY A 32 -4.90 9.36 10.97
C GLY A 32 -5.05 10.23 12.21
N LEU A 33 -6.22 10.22 12.86
CA LEU A 33 -6.48 10.97 14.09
C LEU A 33 -5.57 10.51 15.23
N LEU A 34 -5.34 9.21 15.38
CA LEU A 34 -4.39 8.68 16.37
C LEU A 34 -2.95 9.10 16.06
N ALA A 35 -2.56 9.11 14.78
CA ALA A 35 -1.24 9.56 14.37
C ALA A 35 -1.03 11.05 14.66
N ILE A 36 -2.03 11.89 14.41
CA ILE A 36 -2.01 13.31 14.79
C ILE A 36 -1.87 13.46 16.30
N TRP A 37 -2.72 12.76 17.07
CA TRP A 37 -2.66 12.82 18.53
C TRP A 37 -1.28 12.43 19.08
N LEU A 38 -0.69 11.35 18.57
CA LEU A 38 0.59 10.86 19.07
C LEU A 38 1.76 11.72 18.61
N PHE A 39 1.91 11.95 17.31
CA PHE A 39 3.11 12.56 16.74
C PHE A 39 3.09 14.08 16.73
N ALA A 40 1.91 14.68 16.55
CA ALA A 40 1.78 16.13 16.51
C ALA A 40 1.45 16.72 17.88
N LEU A 41 0.52 16.12 18.63
CA LEU A 41 0.08 16.71 19.90
C LEU A 41 0.88 16.21 21.11
N HIS A 42 1.13 14.90 21.21
CA HIS A 42 1.82 14.34 22.38
C HIS A 42 3.34 14.45 22.29
N LEU A 43 3.93 14.09 21.14
CA LEU A 43 5.37 14.12 20.92
C LEU A 43 5.87 15.47 20.35
N GLY A 44 5.02 16.23 19.65
CA GLY A 44 5.39 17.52 19.05
C GLY A 44 6.46 17.42 17.95
N VAL A 45 6.65 16.25 17.34
CA VAL A 45 7.73 16.00 16.37
C VAL A 45 7.32 16.31 14.93
N LEU A 46 6.07 16.00 14.58
CA LEU A 46 5.54 16.13 13.22
C LEU A 46 4.34 17.09 13.21
N PRO A 47 4.11 17.82 12.11
CA PRO A 47 2.96 18.71 11.99
C PRO A 47 1.65 17.92 11.90
N ALA A 48 0.56 18.51 12.37
CA ALA A 48 -0.76 17.88 12.36
C ALA A 48 -1.40 17.83 10.95
N GLY A 49 -0.97 18.71 10.04
CA GLY A 49 -1.54 18.83 8.70
C GLY A 49 -1.14 20.12 7.99
N GLY A 50 -1.58 20.28 6.74
CA GLY A 50 -1.27 21.43 5.87
C GLY A 50 -0.03 21.23 5.00
N LEU A 51 0.29 22.21 4.15
CA LEU A 51 1.52 22.23 3.31
C LEU A 51 2.71 22.92 4.02
N THR A 52 2.40 23.78 4.99
CA THR A 52 3.34 24.64 5.70
C THR A 52 2.91 24.78 7.17
N ASP A 53 3.86 25.17 8.02
CA ASP A 53 3.58 25.45 9.42
C ASP A 53 2.60 26.64 9.57
N THR A 54 1.78 26.62 10.61
CA THR A 54 0.79 27.67 10.89
C THR A 54 1.46 29.05 10.99
N GLY A 55 1.06 29.98 10.11
CA GLY A 55 1.59 31.35 10.06
C GLY A 55 2.73 31.57 9.04
N SER A 56 3.12 30.53 8.29
CA SER A 56 4.08 30.64 7.18
C SER A 56 3.38 30.44 5.84
N ASP A 57 3.37 31.47 5.01
CA ASP A 57 2.89 31.38 3.61
C ASP A 57 3.99 30.89 2.64
N THR A 58 5.23 30.75 3.11
CA THR A 58 6.33 30.25 2.28
C THR A 58 6.29 28.74 2.16
N VAL A 59 5.97 28.25 0.96
CA VAL A 59 6.05 26.83 0.62
C VAL A 59 7.50 26.48 0.28
N THR A 60 8.13 25.65 1.11
CA THR A 60 9.47 25.13 0.85
C THR A 60 9.42 23.62 0.64
N PRO A 61 10.29 23.02 -0.20
CA PRO A 61 10.31 21.57 -0.37
C PRO A 61 10.51 20.81 0.96
N GLY A 62 11.30 21.37 1.88
CA GLY A 62 11.52 20.79 3.20
C GLY A 62 10.28 20.82 4.09
N SER A 63 9.50 21.92 4.08
CA SER A 63 8.25 21.98 4.83
C SER A 63 7.23 20.98 4.27
N VAL A 64 7.07 20.94 2.94
CA VAL A 64 6.15 20.02 2.27
C VAL A 64 6.49 18.57 2.60
N LEU A 65 7.76 18.18 2.54
CA LEU A 65 8.18 16.82 2.85
C LEU A 65 7.90 16.46 4.32
N ARG A 66 8.16 17.36 5.26
CA ARG A 66 7.86 17.17 6.69
C ARG A 66 6.36 16.99 6.93
N HIS A 67 5.52 17.75 6.24
CA HIS A 67 4.07 17.68 6.37
C HIS A 67 3.46 16.45 5.68
N LEU A 68 4.14 15.89 4.68
CA LEU A 68 3.73 14.68 3.98
C LEU A 68 3.95 13.40 4.81
N VAL A 69 4.85 13.43 5.80
CA VAL A 69 5.25 12.22 6.56
C VAL A 69 4.05 11.51 7.20
N LEU A 70 3.21 12.22 7.95
CA LEU A 70 2.06 11.60 8.62
C LEU A 70 0.99 11.09 7.64
N PRO A 71 0.51 11.88 6.66
CA PRO A 71 -0.41 11.39 5.63
C PRO A 71 0.12 10.14 4.94
N ALA A 72 1.40 10.15 4.53
CA ALA A 72 2.03 9.03 3.85
C ALA A 72 2.15 7.79 4.74
N LEU A 73 2.50 7.96 6.02
CA LEU A 73 2.57 6.85 6.98
C LEU A 73 1.20 6.23 7.23
N VAL A 74 0.14 7.04 7.32
CA VAL A 74 -1.23 6.55 7.53
C VAL A 74 -1.73 5.79 6.30
N LEU A 75 -1.48 6.31 5.09
CA LEU A 75 -1.77 5.60 3.85
C LEU A 75 -0.95 4.30 3.71
N ALA A 76 0.33 4.33 4.07
CA ALA A 76 1.16 3.13 4.06
C ALA A 76 0.64 2.09 5.05
N ALA A 77 0.27 2.52 6.27
CA ALA A 77 -0.26 1.66 7.31
C ALA A 77 -1.62 1.05 6.92
N SER A 78 -2.50 1.79 6.25
CA SER A 78 -3.79 1.26 5.80
C SER A 78 -3.65 0.20 4.70
N GLN A 79 -2.62 0.33 3.85
CA GLN A 79 -2.38 -0.62 2.76
C GLN A 79 -1.52 -1.82 3.16
N LEU A 80 -0.69 -1.69 4.20
CA LEU A 80 0.25 -2.72 4.64
C LEU A 80 -0.40 -4.09 4.95
N PRO A 81 -1.59 -4.20 5.58
CA PRO A 81 -2.26 -5.47 5.83
C PRO A 81 -2.46 -6.31 4.57
N TRP A 82 -2.86 -5.68 3.47
CA TRP A 82 -3.11 -6.37 2.20
C TRP A 82 -1.85 -7.06 1.69
N PHE A 83 -0.72 -6.34 1.66
CA PHE A 83 0.56 -6.92 1.25
C PHE A 83 1.04 -8.01 2.21
N VAL A 84 0.91 -7.79 3.52
CA VAL A 84 1.38 -8.74 4.54
C VAL A 84 0.62 -10.06 4.46
N LEU A 85 -0.71 -10.00 4.40
CA LEU A 85 -1.60 -11.16 4.34
C LEU A 85 -1.45 -11.90 3.01
N TYR A 86 -1.36 -11.15 1.91
CA TYR A 86 -1.18 -11.74 0.59
C TYR A 86 0.15 -12.47 0.46
N VAL A 87 1.27 -11.81 0.80
CA VAL A 87 2.60 -12.48 0.82
C VAL A 87 2.60 -13.67 1.77
N ARG A 88 1.92 -13.58 2.92
CA ARG A 88 1.81 -14.70 3.87
C ARG A 88 1.06 -15.89 3.24
N GLN A 89 -0.02 -15.64 2.51
CA GLN A 89 -0.77 -16.67 1.82
C GLN A 89 0.04 -17.28 0.68
N SER A 90 0.52 -16.47 -0.26
CA SER A 90 1.26 -16.93 -1.45
C SER A 90 2.56 -17.65 -1.11
N VAL A 91 3.35 -17.15 -0.16
CA VAL A 91 4.56 -17.87 0.29
C VAL A 91 4.18 -19.16 1.00
N GLY A 92 3.07 -19.16 1.74
CA GLY A 92 2.56 -20.36 2.36
C GLY A 92 2.22 -21.43 1.33
N ASP A 93 1.54 -21.07 0.25
CA ASP A 93 1.14 -22.00 -0.81
C ASP A 93 2.38 -22.52 -1.56
N ALA A 94 3.33 -21.63 -1.84
CA ALA A 94 4.61 -21.98 -2.44
C ALA A 94 5.44 -22.98 -1.60
N LEU A 95 5.29 -22.98 -0.27
CA LEU A 95 6.01 -23.93 0.59
C LEU A 95 5.57 -25.39 0.41
N ASP A 96 4.39 -25.60 -0.18
CA ASP A 96 3.81 -26.90 -0.47
C ASP A 96 4.08 -27.35 -1.93
N GLU A 97 4.77 -26.54 -2.74
CA GLU A 97 5.11 -26.87 -4.13
C GLU A 97 6.32 -27.82 -4.24
N ASP A 98 6.34 -28.64 -5.29
CA ASP A 98 7.39 -29.63 -5.54
C ASP A 98 8.82 -29.05 -5.69
N PRO A 99 9.04 -27.88 -6.31
CA PRO A 99 10.36 -27.24 -6.33
C PRO A 99 10.92 -26.96 -4.93
N VAL A 100 10.04 -26.60 -3.98
CA VAL A 100 10.41 -26.34 -2.60
C VAL A 100 10.67 -27.64 -1.83
N ARG A 101 9.85 -28.67 -2.03
CA ARG A 101 10.09 -30.01 -1.46
C ARG A 101 11.41 -30.60 -1.97
N GLY A 102 11.69 -30.48 -3.27
CA GLY A 102 12.95 -30.92 -3.88
C GLY A 102 14.17 -30.12 -3.38
N ALA A 103 14.02 -28.83 -3.09
CA ALA A 103 15.06 -28.02 -2.45
C ALA A 103 15.36 -28.49 -1.01
N ARG A 104 14.32 -28.81 -0.22
CA ARG A 104 14.47 -29.38 1.14
C ARG A 104 15.10 -30.78 1.12
N ALA A 105 14.69 -31.64 0.18
CA ALA A 105 15.24 -32.99 0.04
C ALA A 105 16.74 -32.98 -0.29
N ARG A 106 17.22 -31.94 -0.99
CA ARG A 106 18.65 -31.71 -1.27
C ARG A 106 19.43 -31.13 -0.08
N GLY A 107 18.80 -30.94 1.09
CA GLY A 107 19.46 -30.43 2.29
C GLY A 107 19.79 -28.94 2.27
N LEU A 108 19.16 -28.15 1.38
CA LEU A 108 19.36 -26.71 1.34
C LEU A 108 18.89 -26.05 2.64
N ARG A 109 19.61 -25.00 3.09
CA ARG A 109 19.27 -24.24 4.30
C ARG A 109 17.86 -23.64 4.18
N GLU A 110 17.08 -23.68 5.26
CA GLU A 110 15.70 -23.17 5.28
C GLU A 110 15.58 -21.70 4.82
N ARG A 111 16.59 -20.85 5.11
CA ARG A 111 16.63 -19.47 4.59
C ARG A 111 16.71 -19.42 3.06
N THR A 112 17.50 -20.29 2.45
CA THR A 112 17.67 -20.38 0.99
C THR A 112 16.41 -20.96 0.33
N VAL A 113 15.76 -21.92 0.99
CA VAL A 113 14.48 -22.47 0.54
C VAL A 113 13.39 -21.38 0.58
N LEU A 114 13.27 -20.66 1.70
CA LEU A 114 12.28 -19.60 1.88
C LEU A 114 12.50 -18.42 0.93
N LEU A 115 13.69 -17.80 0.93
CA LEU A 115 13.94 -16.59 0.15
C LEU A 115 14.19 -16.88 -1.33
N GLY A 116 14.81 -18.01 -1.65
CA GLY A 116 15.22 -18.33 -3.02
C GLY A 116 14.16 -19.07 -3.84
N HIS A 117 13.35 -19.94 -3.21
CA HIS A 117 12.37 -20.78 -3.91
C HIS A 117 10.95 -20.34 -3.59
N ALA A 118 10.54 -20.39 -2.32
CA ALA A 118 9.16 -20.10 -1.94
C ALA A 118 8.77 -18.63 -2.15
N LEU A 119 9.65 -17.69 -1.76
CA LEU A 119 9.38 -16.26 -1.95
C LEU A 119 9.40 -15.87 -3.42
N ARG A 120 10.32 -16.41 -4.21
CA ARG A 120 10.39 -16.12 -5.64
C ARG A 120 9.13 -16.59 -6.37
N SER A 121 8.66 -17.79 -6.06
CA SER A 121 7.39 -18.31 -6.61
C SER A 121 6.20 -17.48 -6.11
N GLY A 122 6.15 -17.18 -4.81
CA GLY A 122 5.04 -16.46 -4.18
C GLY A 122 5.01 -14.94 -4.38
N LEU A 123 6.06 -14.30 -4.91
CA LEU A 123 6.08 -12.86 -5.20
C LEU A 123 5.55 -12.50 -6.58
N LEU A 124 5.50 -13.45 -7.53
CA LEU A 124 4.96 -13.19 -8.86
C LEU A 124 3.53 -12.60 -8.82
N PRO A 125 2.62 -13.11 -7.97
CA PRO A 125 1.28 -12.54 -7.83
C PRO A 125 1.23 -11.30 -6.91
N VAL A 126 2.30 -10.97 -6.19
CA VAL A 126 2.35 -9.75 -5.35
C VAL A 126 2.53 -8.50 -6.21
N LEU A 127 3.21 -8.63 -7.35
CA LEU A 127 3.39 -7.54 -8.31
C LEU A 127 2.06 -7.06 -8.90
N THR A 128 1.14 -7.97 -9.21
CA THR A 128 -0.22 -7.60 -9.69
C THR A 128 -1.00 -6.88 -8.60
N LEU A 129 -0.89 -7.33 -7.35
CA LEU A 129 -1.53 -6.66 -6.22
C LEU A 129 -1.05 -5.21 -6.10
N VAL A 130 0.26 -4.93 -6.19
CA VAL A 130 0.79 -3.56 -6.12
C VAL A 130 0.10 -2.65 -7.15
N GLY A 131 -0.02 -3.12 -8.39
CA GLY A 131 -0.60 -2.32 -9.46
C GLY A 131 -2.09 -2.02 -9.26
N SER A 132 -2.86 -2.97 -8.74
CA SER A 132 -4.27 -2.76 -8.37
C SER A 132 -4.47 -1.74 -7.23
N ARG A 133 -3.44 -1.50 -6.40
CA ARG A 133 -3.50 -0.57 -5.25
C ARG A 133 -3.20 0.87 -5.61
N VAL A 134 -2.53 1.12 -6.73
CA VAL A 134 -2.23 2.49 -7.19
C VAL A 134 -3.53 3.27 -7.46
N PRO A 135 -4.52 2.74 -8.19
CA PRO A 135 -5.86 3.36 -8.32
C PRO A 135 -6.55 3.66 -6.99
N GLU A 136 -6.46 2.72 -6.06
CA GLU A 136 -7.09 2.82 -4.74
C GLU A 136 -6.43 3.92 -3.90
N LEU A 137 -5.10 4.12 -4.02
CA LEU A 137 -4.41 5.22 -3.37
C LEU A 137 -4.84 6.59 -3.92
N ILE A 138 -5.04 6.70 -5.24
CA ILE A 138 -5.47 7.95 -5.88
C ILE A 138 -6.90 8.32 -5.44
N THR A 139 -7.79 7.33 -5.36
CA THR A 139 -9.23 7.55 -5.10
C THR A 139 -9.58 7.52 -3.61
N GLY A 140 -8.92 6.65 -2.84
CA GLY A 140 -9.19 6.39 -1.43
C GLY A 140 -8.45 7.30 -0.46
N ALA A 141 -7.55 8.16 -0.94
CA ALA A 141 -6.82 9.12 -0.10
C ALA A 141 -7.69 10.27 0.41
N LEU A 142 -8.93 10.46 -0.07
CA LEU A 142 -9.80 11.57 0.32
C LEU A 142 -9.89 11.78 1.84
N LEU A 143 -10.08 10.69 2.59
CA LEU A 143 -10.22 10.79 4.04
C LEU A 143 -8.91 11.23 4.69
N VAL A 144 -7.77 10.77 4.17
CA VAL A 144 -6.45 11.19 4.65
C VAL A 144 -6.18 12.65 4.28
N GLU A 145 -6.47 13.05 3.04
CA GLU A 145 -6.36 14.45 2.59
C GLU A 145 -7.20 15.38 3.49
N THR A 146 -8.42 14.97 3.81
CA THR A 146 -9.33 15.74 4.69
C THR A 146 -8.79 15.83 6.11
N VAL A 147 -8.39 14.70 6.72
CA VAL A 147 -7.90 14.67 8.12
C VAL A 147 -6.64 15.50 8.30
N PHE A 148 -5.72 15.45 7.33
CA PHE A 148 -4.47 16.19 7.36
C PHE A 148 -4.56 17.58 6.71
N SER A 149 -5.74 18.02 6.28
CA SER A 149 -5.92 19.29 5.55
C SER A 149 -4.93 19.43 4.38
N TRP A 150 -4.63 18.31 3.72
CA TRP A 150 -3.67 18.25 2.63
C TRP A 150 -4.41 18.48 1.31
N PRO A 151 -4.02 19.50 0.51
CA PRO A 151 -4.67 19.76 -0.76
C PRO A 151 -4.25 18.70 -1.78
N GLY A 152 -5.15 17.76 -2.05
CA GLY A 152 -4.94 16.68 -3.01
C GLY A 152 -6.04 16.59 -4.05
N ILE A 153 -5.91 15.59 -4.92
CA ILE A 153 -6.78 15.43 -6.08
C ILE A 153 -8.18 14.99 -5.65
N ALA A 154 -8.28 14.18 -4.59
CA ALA A 154 -9.56 13.66 -4.13
C ALA A 154 -10.39 14.77 -3.46
N ASP A 155 -9.78 15.58 -2.59
CA ASP A 155 -10.40 16.77 -2.00
C ASP A 155 -10.81 17.78 -3.09
N ALA A 156 -9.95 18.04 -4.08
CA ALA A 156 -10.29 18.90 -5.22
C ALA A 156 -11.51 18.39 -6.00
N THR A 157 -11.65 17.08 -6.18
CA THR A 157 -12.78 16.45 -6.88
C THR A 157 -14.08 16.65 -6.10
N VAL A 158 -14.07 16.46 -4.78
CA VAL A 158 -15.24 16.69 -3.91
C VAL A 158 -15.63 18.17 -3.91
N ARG A 159 -14.65 19.08 -3.83
CA ARG A 159 -14.90 20.52 -3.91
C ARG A 159 -15.54 20.92 -5.25
N ALA A 160 -15.03 20.40 -6.36
CA ALA A 160 -15.62 20.65 -7.68
C ALA A 160 -17.06 20.14 -7.78
N ALA A 161 -17.33 18.93 -7.27
CA ALA A 161 -18.67 18.35 -7.26
C ALA A 161 -19.67 19.14 -6.40
N THR A 162 -19.25 19.54 -5.19
CA THR A 162 -20.11 20.33 -4.27
C THR A 162 -20.33 21.75 -4.76
N ALA A 163 -19.35 22.35 -5.43
CA ALA A 163 -19.47 23.65 -6.09
C ALA A 163 -20.22 23.61 -7.42
N VAL A 164 -20.59 22.42 -7.92
CA VAL A 164 -21.23 22.21 -9.23
C VAL A 164 -20.36 22.76 -10.38
N ASP A 165 -19.04 22.71 -10.21
CA ASP A 165 -18.05 23.06 -11.24
C ASP A 165 -17.84 21.86 -12.16
N PHE A 166 -18.77 21.67 -13.09
CA PHE A 166 -18.73 20.55 -14.05
C PHE A 166 -17.45 20.52 -14.90
N PRO A 167 -16.91 21.66 -15.42
CA PRO A 167 -15.64 21.65 -16.14
C PRO A 167 -14.47 21.12 -15.30
N LEU A 168 -14.31 21.60 -14.06
CA LEU A 168 -13.24 21.14 -13.18
C LEU A 168 -13.43 19.66 -12.80
N LEU A 169 -14.66 19.27 -12.46
CA LEU A 169 -15.00 17.89 -12.14
C LEU A 169 -14.69 16.94 -13.30
N ALA A 170 -15.02 17.33 -14.54
CA ALA A 170 -14.72 16.57 -15.74
C ALA A 170 -13.20 16.44 -15.96
N ALA A 171 -12.45 17.53 -15.83
CA ALA A 171 -11.00 17.52 -15.99
C ALA A 171 -10.32 16.61 -14.94
N LEU A 172 -10.71 16.73 -13.67
CA LEU A 172 -10.20 15.88 -12.59
C LEU A 172 -10.56 14.41 -12.78
N THR A 173 -11.79 14.12 -13.23
CA THR A 173 -12.24 12.74 -13.50
C THR A 173 -11.44 12.11 -14.63
N VAL A 174 -11.19 12.84 -15.72
CA VAL A 174 -10.38 12.35 -16.85
C VAL A 174 -8.94 12.09 -16.42
N LEU A 175 -8.32 13.02 -15.68
CA LEU A 175 -6.97 12.86 -15.16
C LEU A 175 -6.85 11.67 -14.20
N ALA A 176 -7.80 11.53 -13.27
CA ALA A 176 -7.85 10.40 -12.35
C ALA A 176 -8.02 9.08 -13.11
N THR A 177 -8.92 9.03 -14.10
CA THR A 177 -9.13 7.86 -14.95
C THR A 177 -7.87 7.49 -15.73
N ALA A 178 -7.18 8.48 -16.31
CA ALA A 178 -5.92 8.26 -17.01
C ALA A 178 -4.83 7.72 -16.08
N ALA A 179 -4.70 8.27 -14.87
CA ALA A 179 -3.74 7.78 -13.88
C ALA A 179 -4.04 6.34 -13.43
N VAL A 180 -5.32 6.01 -13.23
CA VAL A 180 -5.79 4.65 -12.91
C VAL A 180 -5.46 3.68 -14.06
N LEU A 181 -5.76 4.07 -15.30
CA LEU A 181 -5.44 3.28 -16.49
C LEU A 181 -3.94 3.04 -16.63
N LEU A 182 -3.12 4.08 -16.44
CA LEU A 182 -1.65 3.96 -16.48
C LEU A 182 -1.13 3.06 -15.35
N GLY A 183 -1.69 3.16 -14.15
CA GLY A 183 -1.35 2.30 -13.02
C GLY A 183 -1.67 0.83 -13.28
N ASN A 184 -2.85 0.55 -13.83
CA ASN A 184 -3.25 -0.82 -14.22
C ASN A 184 -2.38 -1.34 -15.37
N LEU A 185 -2.13 -0.54 -16.41
CA LEU A 185 -1.25 -0.94 -17.50
C LEU A 185 0.17 -1.25 -17.01
N ALA A 186 0.71 -0.44 -16.10
CA ALA A 186 1.99 -0.73 -15.48
C ALA A 186 1.97 -2.04 -14.68
N ALA A 187 0.86 -2.33 -13.99
CA ALA A 187 0.63 -3.61 -13.30
C ALA A 187 0.72 -4.80 -14.25
N ASP A 188 -0.03 -4.72 -15.35
CA ASP A 188 -0.17 -5.80 -16.33
C ASP A 188 1.17 -6.04 -17.05
N LEU A 189 1.90 -4.97 -17.40
CA LEU A 189 3.23 -5.08 -17.98
C LEU A 189 4.25 -5.68 -17.00
N LEU A 190 4.23 -5.25 -15.73
CA LEU A 190 5.09 -5.84 -14.70
C LEU A 190 4.77 -7.32 -14.49
N HIS A 191 3.50 -7.70 -14.59
CA HIS A 191 3.08 -9.10 -14.53
C HIS A 191 3.62 -9.89 -15.72
N GLY A 192 3.46 -9.39 -16.95
CA GLY A 192 3.97 -10.05 -18.17
C GLY A 192 5.49 -10.18 -18.22
N ILE A 193 6.23 -9.24 -17.62
CA ILE A 193 7.70 -9.33 -17.49
C ILE A 193 8.08 -10.33 -16.39
N ALA A 194 7.33 -10.36 -15.29
CA ALA A 194 7.63 -11.21 -14.15
C ALA A 194 7.26 -12.68 -14.36
N ASP A 195 6.25 -12.98 -15.18
CA ASP A 195 5.81 -14.34 -15.46
C ASP A 195 6.39 -14.89 -16.79
N PRO A 196 7.49 -15.67 -16.75
CA PRO A 196 8.06 -16.33 -17.92
C PRO A 196 7.22 -17.51 -18.45
N ARG A 197 6.05 -17.81 -17.87
CA ARG A 197 5.13 -18.87 -18.33
C ARG A 197 3.98 -18.34 -19.18
N VAL A 198 3.81 -17.03 -19.30
CA VAL A 198 2.92 -16.43 -20.29
C VAL A 198 3.63 -16.45 -21.64
N GLY A 199 3.86 -17.66 -22.15
CA GLY A 199 4.02 -17.83 -23.58
C GLY A 199 2.71 -17.41 -24.21
N PHE A 200 2.75 -16.38 -25.06
CA PHE A 200 1.67 -16.13 -25.99
C PHE A 200 1.58 -17.37 -26.89
N ASP A 201 0.72 -18.32 -26.53
CA ASP A 201 0.26 -19.34 -27.45
C ASP A 201 -0.59 -18.62 -28.52
N GLY A 202 0.10 -18.19 -29.57
CA GLY A 202 -0.45 -17.70 -30.83
C GLY A 202 0.07 -18.56 -31.96
#